data_AF-A0A128EFM7-F1
#
_entry.id   AF-A0A128EFM7-F1
#
_cell.length_a   1.000
_cell.length_b   1.000
_cell.length_c   1.000
_cell.angle_alpha   90.00
_cell.angle_beta   90.00
_cell.angle_gamma   90.00
#
_symmetry.space_group_name_H-M   'P 1'
#
loop_
_entity.id
_entity.type
_entity.pdbx_description
1 polymer ?
#
loop_
_entity_poly.entity_id
_entity_poly.type
_entity_poly.pdbx_seq_one_letter_code
_entity_poly.pdbx_strand_id
1 'polypeptide(L)'
;MCISQIFLYNMYMVETSDIFNILHNAVESKNMGKKISQANMAKKLGVSMRTYQDWRLGTSKPQAALAVFQMLCELEEEDATFVLGKIKRLMERRGHAETNA
;
A
#
# COMPACT_ATOMS: atom_id res chain seq x y z
N MET A 1 -30.44 13.92 13.94
CA MET A 1 -29.33 14.04 12.96
C MET A 1 -28.38 15.10 13.47
N CYS A 2 -27.16 14.72 13.93
CA CYS A 2 -25.94 15.55 13.97
C CYS A 2 -24.84 14.95 14.86
N ILE A 3 -25.14 14.04 15.80
CA ILE A 3 -24.11 13.47 16.68
C ILE A 3 -23.44 12.24 16.03
N SER A 4 -24.17 11.47 15.22
CA SER A 4 -23.62 10.34 14.45
C SER A 4 -22.65 10.79 13.35
N GLN A 5 -22.92 11.91 12.66
CA GLN A 5 -22.00 12.44 11.64
C GLN A 5 -20.67 12.87 12.27
N ILE A 6 -20.68 13.55 13.42
CA ILE A 6 -19.45 14.05 14.08
C ILE A 6 -18.61 12.91 14.68
N PHE A 7 -19.25 11.85 15.21
CA PHE A 7 -18.54 10.65 15.68
C PHE A 7 -17.97 9.80 14.52
N LEU A 8 -18.62 9.76 13.35
CA LEU A 8 -18.07 9.17 12.12
C LEU A 8 -16.90 9.98 11.53
N TYR A 9 -16.89 11.30 11.69
CA TYR A 9 -15.77 12.17 11.26
C TYR A 9 -14.51 12.05 12.13
N ASN A 10 -14.63 11.56 13.37
CA ASN A 10 -13.50 11.34 14.29
C ASN A 10 -13.02 9.87 14.35
N MET A 11 -13.71 8.97 13.66
CA MET A 11 -13.32 7.55 13.51
C MET A 11 -12.49 7.39 12.24
N TYR A 12 -11.18 7.62 12.37
CA TYR A 12 -10.09 7.25 11.43
C TYR A 12 -10.01 7.99 10.08
N MET A 13 -9.41 9.19 10.09
CA MET A 13 -8.63 9.66 8.94
C MET A 13 -7.42 8.73 8.79
N VAL A 14 -7.57 7.63 8.06
CA VAL A 14 -6.46 6.72 7.76
C VAL A 14 -5.38 7.52 7.02
N GLU A 15 -4.19 7.63 7.61
CA GLU A 15 -3.08 8.27 6.93
C GLU A 15 -2.42 7.28 5.96
N THR A 16 -1.78 7.81 4.91
CA THR A 16 -1.01 6.97 3.98
C THR A 16 0.13 6.22 4.69
N SER A 17 0.67 6.78 5.77
CA SER A 17 1.66 6.14 6.64
C SER A 17 1.09 4.91 7.36
N ASP A 18 -0.14 4.99 7.85
CA ASP A 18 -0.84 3.86 8.47
C ASP A 18 -1.01 2.71 7.48
N ILE A 19 -1.51 3.03 6.28
CA ILE A 19 -1.66 2.06 5.18
C ILE A 19 -0.31 1.41 4.86
N PHE A 20 0.74 2.22 4.75
CA PHE A 20 2.08 1.74 4.41
C PHE A 20 2.64 0.82 5.51
N ASN A 21 2.40 1.13 6.78
CA ASN A 21 2.81 0.30 7.91
C ASN A 21 2.03 -1.02 7.98
N ILE A 22 0.71 -1.00 7.73
CA ILE A 22 -0.12 -2.21 7.63
C ILE A 22 0.40 -3.12 6.52
N LEU A 23 0.65 -2.57 5.33
CA LEU A 23 1.16 -3.33 4.19
C LEU A 23 2.57 -3.87 4.42
N HIS A 24 3.46 -3.07 5.03
CA HIS A 24 4.80 -3.52 5.40
C HIS A 24 4.73 -4.75 6.31
N ASN A 25 3.93 -4.69 7.37
CA ASN A 25 3.76 -5.79 8.32
C ASN A 25 3.12 -7.01 7.66
N ALA A 26 2.11 -6.81 6.80
CA ALA A 26 1.47 -7.90 6.07
C ALA A 26 2.46 -8.63 5.16
N VAL A 27 3.29 -7.90 4.40
CA VAL A 27 4.33 -8.50 3.54
C VAL A 27 5.41 -9.18 4.38
N GLU A 28 5.82 -8.59 5.50
CA GLU A 28 6.79 -9.19 6.41
C GLU A 28 6.27 -10.50 7.04
N SER A 29 5.00 -10.56 7.43
CA SER A 29 4.40 -11.76 8.01
C SER A 29 4.40 -12.97 7.07
N LYS A 30 4.36 -12.72 5.74
CA LYS A 30 4.50 -13.79 4.72
C LYS A 30 5.90 -14.39 4.67
N ASN A 31 6.92 -13.75 5.22
CA ASN A 31 8.30 -14.19 5.20
C ASN A 31 8.67 -15.12 6.38
N MET A 32 7.70 -15.93 6.86
CA MET A 32 7.89 -16.90 7.95
C MET A 32 8.48 -16.28 9.23
N GLY A 33 8.14 -15.03 9.54
CA GLY A 33 8.67 -14.31 10.72
C GLY A 33 10.08 -13.76 10.57
N LYS A 34 10.73 -13.91 9.41
CA LYS A 34 12.02 -13.25 9.14
C LYS A 34 11.80 -11.79 8.75
N LYS A 35 12.34 -10.87 9.55
CA LYS A 35 12.29 -9.43 9.27
C LYS A 35 12.83 -9.11 7.88
N ILE A 36 12.09 -8.28 7.13
CA ILE A 36 12.56 -7.78 5.85
C ILE A 36 13.14 -6.38 6.11
N SER A 37 14.41 -6.18 5.73
CA SER A 37 15.00 -4.84 5.86
C SER A 37 14.21 -3.83 5.02
N GLN A 38 14.04 -2.61 5.55
CA GLN A 38 13.44 -1.51 4.80
C GLN A 38 14.17 -1.26 3.47
N ALA A 39 15.49 -1.48 3.42
CA ALA A 39 16.30 -1.36 2.20
C ALA A 39 15.88 -2.38 1.12
N ASN A 40 15.62 -3.63 1.52
CA ASN A 40 15.13 -4.65 0.60
C ASN A 40 13.72 -4.34 0.11
N MET A 41 12.85 -3.81 0.96
CA MET A 41 11.50 -3.37 0.56
C MET A 41 11.55 -2.19 -0.40
N ALA A 42 12.38 -1.18 -0.11
CA ALA A 42 12.60 -0.03 -0.97
C ALA A 42 13.08 -0.46 -2.36
N LYS A 43 14.06 -1.38 -2.39
CA LYS A 43 14.55 -1.98 -3.64
C LYS A 43 13.45 -2.70 -4.42
N LYS A 44 12.59 -3.48 -3.75
CA LYS A 44 11.45 -4.16 -4.39
C LYS A 44 10.42 -3.19 -4.98
N LEU A 45 10.23 -2.04 -4.35
CA LEU A 45 9.31 -0.99 -4.82
C LEU A 45 9.95 -0.03 -5.83
N GLY A 46 11.24 -0.17 -6.14
CA GLY A 46 11.95 0.71 -7.07
C GLY A 46 12.15 2.14 -6.53
N VAL A 47 12.13 2.34 -5.22
CA VAL A 47 12.29 3.66 -4.57
C VAL A 47 13.56 3.72 -3.73
N SER A 48 14.04 4.94 -3.46
CA SER A 48 15.17 5.13 -2.56
C SER A 48 14.81 4.71 -1.13
N MET A 49 15.82 4.30 -0.36
CA MET A 49 15.65 3.97 1.07
C MET A 49 15.05 5.14 1.86
N ARG A 50 15.48 6.38 1.56
CA ARG A 50 14.96 7.59 2.21
C ARG A 50 13.47 7.77 1.94
N THR A 51 13.06 7.65 0.68
CA THR A 51 11.64 7.73 0.29
C THR A 51 10.78 6.71 1.03
N TYR A 52 11.26 5.47 1.14
CA TYR A 52 10.56 4.42 1.88
C TYR A 52 10.41 4.75 3.38
N GLN A 53 11.46 5.28 3.99
CA GLN A 53 11.44 5.72 5.39
C GLN A 53 10.49 6.89 5.61
N ASP A 54 10.55 7.88 4.72
CA ASP A 54 9.69 9.06 4.80
C ASP A 54 8.21 8.69 4.71
N TRP A 55 7.85 7.74 3.84
CA TRP A 55 6.49 7.22 3.75
C TRP A 55 6.04 6.46 5.00
N ARG A 56 6.94 5.70 5.64
CA ARG A 56 6.63 5.02 6.91
C ARG A 56 6.41 5.99 8.06
N LEU A 57 7.21 7.05 8.11
CA LEU A 57 7.16 8.06 9.16
C LEU A 57 6.08 9.13 8.91
N GLY A 58 5.49 9.16 7.70
CA GLY A 58 4.49 10.15 7.30
C GLY A 58 5.06 11.52 6.98
N THR A 59 6.39 11.67 6.88
CA THR A 59 7.06 12.94 6.54
C THR A 59 6.86 13.32 5.07
N SER A 60 6.65 12.33 4.21
CA SER A 60 6.12 12.52 2.86
C SER A 60 5.08 11.43 2.57
N LYS A 61 4.25 11.66 1.54
CA LYS A 61 3.14 10.76 1.20
C LYS A 61 3.26 10.30 -0.26
N PRO A 62 3.05 9.01 -0.58
CA PRO A 62 2.91 8.59 -1.96
C PRO A 62 1.67 9.25 -2.57
N GLN A 63 1.87 9.96 -3.68
CA GLN A 63 0.79 10.67 -4.36
C GLN A 63 -0.30 9.69 -4.83
N ALA A 64 -1.56 10.11 -4.76
CA ALA A 64 -2.75 9.35 -5.16
C ALA A 64 -2.97 8.00 -4.44
N ALA A 65 -2.09 7.57 -3.52
CA ALA A 65 -2.23 6.28 -2.84
C ALA A 65 -3.57 6.16 -2.11
N LEU A 66 -3.96 7.21 -1.36
CA LEU A 66 -5.22 7.22 -0.63
C LEU A 66 -6.43 7.05 -1.55
N ALA A 67 -6.45 7.75 -2.69
CA ALA A 67 -7.54 7.65 -3.66
C ALA A 67 -7.64 6.23 -4.26
N VAL A 68 -6.50 5.60 -4.56
CA VAL A 68 -6.46 4.21 -5.05
C VAL A 68 -7.03 3.24 -4.00
N PHE A 69 -6.62 3.37 -2.74
CA PHE A 69 -7.14 2.50 -1.68
C PHE A 69 -8.63 2.73 -1.42
N GLN A 70 -9.10 3.97 -1.47
CA GLN A 70 -10.53 4.28 -1.35
C GLN A 70 -11.34 3.57 -2.44
N MET A 71 -10.94 3.68 -3.71
CA MET A 71 -11.61 2.98 -4.81
C MET A 71 -11.56 1.45 -4.67
N LEU A 72 -10.46 0.89 -4.14
CA LEU A 72 -10.39 -0.55 -3.86
C LEU A 72 -11.32 -0.98 -2.73
N CYS A 73 -11.49 -0.15 -1.70
CA CYS A 73 -12.37 -0.42 -0.56
C CYS A 73 -13.86 -0.22 -0.88
N GLU A 74 -14.21 0.46 -1.98
CA GLU A 74 -15.58 0.55 -2.47
C GLU A 74 -16.07 -0.75 -3.14
N LEU A 75 -15.15 -1.65 -3.49
CA LEU A 75 -15.47 -2.95 -4.10
C LEU A 75 -15.84 -3.98 -3.04
N GLU A 76 -16.67 -4.95 -3.43
CA GLU A 76 -16.87 -6.17 -2.65
C GLU A 76 -15.57 -7.00 -2.60
N GLU A 77 -15.44 -7.88 -1.59
CA GLU A 77 -14.19 -8.62 -1.34
C GLU A 77 -13.73 -9.45 -2.55
N GLU A 78 -14.67 -10.09 -3.24
CA GLU A 78 -14.41 -10.90 -4.44
C GLU A 78 -13.90 -10.03 -5.60
N ASP A 79 -14.52 -8.87 -5.82
CA ASP A 79 -14.16 -7.91 -6.86
C ASP A 79 -12.79 -7.27 -6.59
N ALA A 80 -12.55 -6.85 -5.34
CA ALA A 80 -11.25 -6.32 -4.92
C ALA A 80 -10.13 -7.35 -5.17
N THR A 81 -10.38 -8.62 -4.83
CA THR A 81 -9.44 -9.73 -5.06
C THR A 81 -9.19 -9.94 -6.56
N PHE A 82 -10.25 -9.91 -7.38
CA PHE A 82 -10.12 -10.03 -8.83
C PHE A 82 -9.29 -8.88 -9.45
N VAL A 83 -9.57 -7.63 -9.04
CA VAL A 83 -8.85 -6.43 -9.50
C VAL A 83 -7.38 -6.49 -9.07
N LEU A 84 -7.09 -6.82 -7.82
CA LEU A 84 -5.71 -7.00 -7.33
C LEU A 84 -4.97 -8.08 -8.13
N GLY A 85 -5.63 -9.20 -8.45
CA GLY A 85 -5.08 -10.24 -9.31
C GLY A 85 -4.76 -9.75 -10.73
N LYS A 86 -5.60 -8.87 -11.30
CA LYS A 86 -5.35 -8.25 -12.61
C LYS A 86 -4.17 -7.28 -12.56
N ILE A 87 -4.10 -6.43 -11.53
CA ILE A 87 -2.98 -5.49 -11.31
C ILE A 87 -1.67 -6.26 -11.18
N LYS A 88 -1.64 -7.32 -10.36
CA LYS A 88 -0.46 -8.17 -10.18
C LYS A 88 0.08 -8.71 -11.51
N ARG A 89 -0.80 -9.30 -12.35
CA ARG A 89 -0.42 -9.80 -13.67
C ARG A 89 0.13 -8.71 -14.60
N LEU A 90 -0.39 -7.48 -14.51
CA LEU A 90 0.12 -6.35 -15.29
C LEU A 90 1.51 -5.91 -14.83
N MET A 91 1.77 -5.91 -13.52
CA MET A 91 3.09 -5.58 -12.96
C MET A 91 4.14 -6.62 -13.36
N GLU A 92 3.81 -7.91 -13.29
CA GLU A 92 4.71 -9.00 -13.70
C GLU A 92 5.07 -8.89 -15.19
N ARG A 93 4.10 -8.61 -16.06
CA ARG A 93 4.36 -8.40 -17.51
C ARG A 93 5.29 -7.22 -17.78
N ARG A 94 5.19 -6.13 -17.02
CA ARG A 94 6.07 -4.95 -17.19
C ARG A 94 7.50 -5.23 -16.73
N GLY A 95 7.69 -5.96 -15.63
CA GLY A 95 9.03 -6.35 -15.16
C GLY A 95 9.82 -7.24 -16.14
N HIS A 96 9.12 -8.05 -16.96
CA HIS A 96 9.75 -8.85 -18.02
C HIS A 96 10.13 -8.03 -19.28
N ALA A 97 9.52 -6.87 -19.50
CA ALA A 97 9.87 -6.01 -20.64
C ALA A 97 11.17 -5.24 -20.39
N GLU A 98 11.44 -4.84 -19.14
CA GLU A 98 12.65 -4.09 -18.76
C GLU A 98 13.92 -4.96 -18.65
N THR A 99 13.79 -6.29 -18.59
CA THR A 99 14.93 -7.23 -18.54
C THR A 99 15.37 -7.76 -19.91
N ASN A 100 14.62 -7.45 -20.97
CA ASN A 100 14.87 -7.87 -22.35
C ASN A 100 15.15 -6.68 -23.31
N ALA A 101 15.38 -5.49 -22.76
CA ALA A 101 15.78 -4.28 -23.48
C ALA A 101 17.20 -3.87 -23.04
#